data_AF-A0A2T2Q416-F1
#
_entry.id   AF-A0A2T2Q416-F1
#
_cell.length_a   1.000
_cell.length_b   1.000
_cell.length_c   1.000
_cell.angle_alpha   90.00
_cell.angle_beta   90.00
_cell.angle_gamma   90.00
#
_symmetry.space_group_name_H-M   'P 1'
#
loop_
_entity.id
_entity.type
_entity.pdbx_description
1 polymer ?
#
loop_
_entity_poly.entity_id
_entity_poly.type
_entity_poly.pdbx_seq_one_letter_code
_entity_poly.pdbx_strand_id
1 'polypeptide(L)'
;MVVHASRIDPVQLPDLHDLDRMPSWPAWVSSRLASIKVVDQKSVKHGRYGNIQTLPHNLLLSPPERAECERYTLAVGTLFAQTPNRAAQWRDETLSVVTWLMLNRASQHQNELGVEATGEAYLVALADVPWWAVKAAAFRWCGGRCGTSSNGGRYEYQWRPDSAVLRAVAMEASWRLREPWLQPIERLLAAEPLIEFDEAHRATMQRRFSELAAELRKLG
;
A
#
# COMPACT_ATOMS: atom_id res chain seq x y z
N MET A 1 1.70 38.98 15.19
CA MET A 1 0.80 37.82 15.38
C MET A 1 1.63 36.56 15.14
N VAL A 2 2.08 35.90 16.20
CA VAL A 2 2.86 34.66 16.08
C VAL A 2 1.86 33.54 15.87
N VAL A 3 1.74 33.05 14.64
CA VAL A 3 0.97 31.83 14.36
C VAL A 3 1.76 30.70 15.00
N HIS A 4 1.30 30.20 16.15
CA HIS A 4 1.81 28.94 16.67
C HIS A 4 1.54 27.87 15.62
N ALA A 5 2.61 27.40 14.98
CA ALA A 5 2.53 26.23 14.10
C ALA A 5 2.03 25.07 14.96
N SER A 6 0.76 24.73 14.84
CA SER A 6 0.19 23.54 15.47
C SER A 6 1.04 22.35 15.03
N ARG A 7 1.77 21.76 15.98
CA ARG A 7 2.63 20.63 15.74
C ARG A 7 1.73 19.45 15.35
N ILE A 8 1.83 19.02 14.10
CA ILE A 8 1.15 17.81 13.63
C ILE A 8 1.87 16.57 14.14
N ASP A 9 1.12 15.56 14.58
CA ASP A 9 1.70 14.28 14.95
C ASP A 9 2.16 13.54 13.69
N PRO A 10 3.44 13.13 13.61
CA PRO A 10 4.00 12.54 12.41
C PRO A 10 3.43 11.15 12.14
N VAL A 11 3.30 10.80 10.86
CA VAL A 11 2.96 9.46 10.41
C VAL A 11 4.21 8.58 10.52
N GLN A 12 4.17 7.63 11.45
CA GLN A 12 5.29 6.73 11.72
C GLN A 12 5.48 5.75 10.57
N LEU A 13 6.74 5.51 10.20
CA LEU A 13 7.08 4.46 9.25
C LEU A 13 6.84 3.07 9.87
N PRO A 14 6.39 2.11 9.06
CA PRO A 14 6.21 0.72 9.47
C PRO A 14 7.55 0.10 9.89
N ASP A 15 7.51 -0.80 10.88
CA ASP A 15 8.65 -1.66 11.18
C ASP A 15 8.69 -2.82 10.17
N LEU A 16 9.70 -2.82 9.30
CA LEU A 16 9.86 -3.85 8.26
C LEU A 16 10.31 -5.20 8.83
N HIS A 17 10.79 -5.24 10.09
CA HIS A 17 11.17 -6.48 10.75
C HIS A 17 9.98 -7.22 11.35
N ASP A 18 8.94 -6.50 11.74
CA ASP A 18 7.73 -7.05 12.34
C ASP A 18 6.48 -6.40 11.73
N LEU A 19 6.15 -6.84 10.52
CA LEU A 19 4.94 -6.40 9.82
C LEU A 19 3.64 -6.81 10.53
N ASP A 20 3.70 -7.67 11.54
CA ASP A 20 2.55 -8.03 12.37
C ASP A 20 2.33 -6.99 13.50
N ARG A 21 3.33 -6.14 13.80
CA ARG A 21 3.29 -5.07 14.80
C ARG A 21 3.36 -3.67 14.17
N MET A 22 2.38 -3.38 13.32
CA MET A 22 2.31 -2.06 12.70
C MET A 22 1.89 -0.96 13.69
N PRO A 23 2.44 0.27 13.57
CA PRO A 23 2.05 1.39 14.42
C PRO A 23 0.58 1.74 14.20
N SER A 24 -0.08 2.42 15.13
CA SER A 24 -1.42 2.96 14.85
C SER A 24 -1.33 4.26 14.04
N TRP A 25 -2.37 4.55 13.25
CA TRP A 25 -2.48 5.84 12.58
C TRP A 25 -2.63 6.99 13.58
N PRO A 26 -2.00 8.16 13.34
CA PRO A 26 -2.31 9.37 14.08
C PRO A 26 -3.80 9.69 14.03
N ALA A 27 -4.36 10.26 15.11
CA ALA A 27 -5.81 10.49 15.22
C ALA A 27 -6.36 11.33 14.05
N TRP A 28 -5.58 12.30 13.58
CA TRP A 28 -5.95 13.17 12.46
C TRP A 28 -6.02 12.42 11.12
N VAL A 29 -5.20 11.38 10.93
CA VAL A 29 -5.22 10.50 9.75
C VAL A 29 -6.44 9.58 9.84
N SER A 30 -6.60 8.90 10.98
CA SER A 30 -7.73 7.98 11.23
C SER A 30 -9.08 8.65 11.01
N SER A 31 -9.28 9.85 11.55
CA SER A 31 -10.51 10.63 11.40
C SER A 31 -10.84 10.93 9.93
N ARG A 32 -9.83 11.29 9.13
CA ARG A 32 -10.01 11.60 7.71
C ARG A 32 -10.22 10.35 6.87
N LEU A 33 -9.46 9.28 7.12
CA LEU A 33 -9.66 8.00 6.44
C LEU A 33 -11.07 7.47 6.63
N ALA A 34 -11.63 7.57 7.84
CA ALA A 34 -13.02 7.20 8.12
C ALA A 34 -14.05 8.07 7.38
N SER A 35 -13.66 9.28 6.96
CA SER A 35 -14.52 10.26 6.29
C SER A 35 -14.40 10.24 4.77
N ILE A 36 -13.40 9.55 4.20
CA ILE A 36 -13.26 9.43 2.74
C ILE A 36 -14.48 8.71 2.16
N LYS A 37 -15.07 9.30 1.13
CA LYS A 37 -16.10 8.66 0.31
C LYS A 37 -15.62 8.55 -1.14
N VAL A 38 -16.17 7.62 -1.89
CA VAL A 38 -16.06 7.61 -3.35
C VAL A 38 -17.41 8.03 -3.89
N VAL A 39 -17.45 9.14 -4.61
CA VAL A 39 -18.69 9.75 -5.11
C VAL A 39 -18.51 10.05 -6.59
N ASP A 40 -19.55 9.80 -7.39
CA ASP A 40 -19.60 10.29 -8.76
C ASP A 40 -19.84 11.80 -8.75
N GLN A 41 -18.79 12.58 -8.98
CA GLN A 41 -18.86 14.04 -9.05
C GLN A 41 -17.90 14.59 -10.09
N LYS A 42 -18.12 15.85 -10.49
CA LYS A 42 -17.20 16.56 -11.38
C LYS A 42 -15.88 16.81 -10.66
N SER A 43 -14.78 16.26 -11.19
CA SER A 43 -13.44 16.52 -10.65
C SER A 43 -13.08 18.00 -10.77
N VAL A 44 -12.54 18.55 -9.69
CA VAL A 44 -11.98 19.91 -9.65
C VAL A 44 -10.72 20.00 -10.52
N LYS A 45 -9.93 18.93 -10.61
CA LYS A 45 -8.68 18.90 -11.38
C LYS A 45 -8.91 18.75 -12.88
N HIS A 46 -9.83 17.87 -13.27
CA HIS A 46 -10.02 17.49 -14.68
C HIS A 46 -11.30 18.04 -15.31
N GLY A 47 -12.22 18.57 -14.51
CA GLY A 47 -13.51 19.08 -14.98
C GLY A 47 -14.45 18.01 -15.55
N ARG A 48 -14.15 16.71 -15.35
CA ARG A 48 -14.94 15.58 -15.84
C ARG A 48 -15.60 14.84 -14.68
N TYR A 49 -16.78 14.27 -14.91
CA TYR A 49 -17.45 13.39 -13.96
C TYR A 49 -16.76 12.03 -13.87
N GLY A 50 -16.83 11.42 -12.70
CA GLY A 50 -16.28 10.10 -12.43
C GLY A 50 -16.25 9.81 -10.92
N ASN A 51 -15.83 8.59 -10.59
CA ASN A 51 -15.67 8.14 -9.20
C ASN A 51 -14.46 8.82 -8.56
N ILE A 52 -14.71 9.93 -7.85
CA ILE A 52 -13.68 10.72 -7.18
C ILE A 52 -13.68 10.39 -5.69
N GLN A 53 -12.49 10.29 -5.11
CA GLN A 53 -12.33 10.21 -3.66
C GLN A 53 -12.58 11.59 -3.08
N THR A 54 -13.48 11.72 -2.12
CA THR A 54 -13.92 13.01 -1.59
C THR A 54 -13.83 13.06 -0.07
N LEU A 55 -13.60 14.28 0.43
CA LEU A 55 -13.65 14.62 1.84
C LEU A 55 -14.53 15.85 2.06
N PRO A 56 -15.24 15.95 3.20
CA PRO A 56 -15.85 17.19 3.64
C PRO A 56 -14.84 18.34 3.66
N HIS A 57 -15.27 19.55 3.35
CA HIS A 57 -14.35 20.68 3.15
C HIS A 57 -13.50 20.99 4.40
N ASN A 58 -14.10 20.87 5.59
CA ASN A 58 -13.45 21.05 6.88
C ASN A 58 -12.45 19.93 7.24
N LEU A 59 -12.43 18.81 6.50
CA LEU A 59 -11.54 17.68 6.71
C LEU A 59 -10.47 17.54 5.62
N LEU A 60 -10.41 18.47 4.66
CA LEU A 60 -9.31 18.51 3.71
C LEU A 60 -7.96 18.65 4.43
N LEU A 61 -6.92 18.12 3.79
CA LEU A 61 -5.56 18.24 4.31
C LEU A 61 -5.12 19.70 4.24
N SER A 62 -4.73 20.26 5.39
CA SER A 62 -3.99 21.51 5.44
C SER A 62 -2.61 21.34 4.76
N PRO A 63 -1.94 22.42 4.35
CA PRO A 63 -0.60 22.34 3.77
C PRO A 63 0.42 21.52 4.59
N PRO A 64 0.54 21.67 5.93
CA PRO A 64 1.48 20.84 6.70
C PRO A 64 1.07 19.36 6.75
N GLU A 65 -0.22 19.04 6.88
CA GLU A 65 -0.70 17.64 6.87
C GLU A 65 -0.46 16.99 5.50
N ARG A 66 -0.66 17.76 4.42
CA ARG A 66 -0.38 17.30 3.05
C ARG A 66 1.10 16.98 2.86
N ALA A 67 1.98 17.90 3.28
CA ALA A 67 3.43 17.70 3.21
C ALA A 67 3.87 16.45 3.99
N GLU A 68 3.24 16.18 5.13
CA GLU A 68 3.51 14.98 5.94
C GLU A 68 3.07 13.69 5.24
N CYS A 69 1.87 13.68 4.64
CA CYS A 69 1.41 12.56 3.81
C CYS A 69 2.34 12.33 2.60
N GLU A 70 2.80 13.38 1.94
CA GLU A 70 3.74 13.30 0.79
C GLU A 70 5.11 12.77 1.23
N ARG A 71 5.64 13.25 2.37
CA ARG A 71 6.86 12.72 3.00
C ARG A 71 6.73 11.22 3.27
N TYR A 72 5.62 10.79 3.86
CA TYR A 72 5.35 9.39 4.16
C TYR A 72 5.29 8.54 2.89
N THR A 73 4.51 8.95 1.88
CA THR A 73 4.39 8.26 0.59
C THR A 73 5.75 8.13 -0.10
N LEU A 74 6.58 9.18 -0.09
CA LEU A 74 7.94 9.14 -0.65
C LEU A 74 8.84 8.16 0.11
N ALA A 75 8.80 8.19 1.44
CA ALA A 75 9.61 7.30 2.27
C ALA A 75 9.23 5.83 2.04
N VAL A 76 7.93 5.50 2.03
CA VAL A 76 7.46 4.14 1.73
C VAL A 76 7.77 3.75 0.28
N GLY A 77 7.58 4.66 -0.69
CA GLY A 77 7.95 4.44 -2.08
C GLY A 77 9.45 4.14 -2.27
N THR A 78 10.30 4.77 -1.46
CA THR A 78 11.74 4.48 -1.43
C THR A 78 12.01 3.06 -0.95
N LEU A 79 11.25 2.53 0.01
CA LEU A 79 11.37 1.13 0.44
C LEU A 79 10.98 0.15 -0.67
N PHE A 80 9.90 0.42 -1.40
CA PHE A 80 9.49 -0.40 -2.55
C PHE A 80 10.50 -0.33 -3.72
N ALA A 81 11.35 0.70 -3.76
CA ALA A 81 12.41 0.85 -4.75
C ALA A 81 13.67 0.01 -4.45
N GLN A 82 13.76 -0.65 -3.29
CA GLN A 82 14.98 -1.36 -2.88
C GLN A 82 15.02 -2.79 -3.45
N THR A 83 15.04 -2.93 -4.78
CA THR A 83 14.98 -4.22 -5.49
C THR A 83 16.32 -4.58 -6.16
N PRO A 84 16.66 -5.87 -6.33
CA PRO A 84 17.90 -6.29 -6.98
C PRO A 84 18.12 -5.70 -8.39
N ASN A 85 17.05 -5.57 -9.18
CA ASN A 85 17.13 -4.98 -10.53
C ASN A 85 17.46 -3.48 -10.54
N ARG A 86 17.32 -2.79 -9.41
CA ARG A 86 17.54 -1.33 -9.34
C ARG A 86 18.94 -0.95 -8.90
N ALA A 87 19.59 -1.74 -8.05
CA ALA A 87 20.96 -1.47 -7.59
C ALA A 87 21.67 -2.73 -7.08
N ALA A 88 22.99 -2.81 -7.31
CA ALA A 88 23.83 -3.91 -6.86
C ALA A 88 23.73 -4.16 -5.34
N GLN A 89 23.70 -3.10 -4.53
CA GLN A 89 23.56 -3.22 -3.07
C GLN A 89 22.30 -4.00 -2.66
N TRP A 90 21.18 -3.87 -3.39
CA TRP A 90 19.94 -4.60 -3.07
C TRP A 90 19.98 -6.04 -3.56
N ARG A 91 20.74 -6.31 -4.62
CA ARG A 91 21.07 -7.67 -5.05
C ARG A 91 21.89 -8.37 -3.95
N ASP A 92 22.89 -7.70 -3.41
CA ASP A 92 23.77 -8.25 -2.36
C ASP A 92 23.02 -8.50 -1.04
N GLU A 93 22.15 -7.57 -0.62
CA GLU A 93 21.28 -7.76 0.54
C GLU A 93 20.31 -8.93 0.35
N THR A 94 19.71 -9.05 -0.84
CA THR A 94 18.81 -10.16 -1.18
C THR A 94 19.56 -11.49 -1.17
N LEU A 95 20.75 -11.54 -1.77
CA LEU A 95 21.59 -12.74 -1.78
C LEU A 95 21.97 -13.14 -0.36
N SER A 96 22.35 -12.18 0.50
CA SER A 96 22.69 -12.43 1.89
C SER A 96 21.54 -13.09 2.66
N VAL A 97 20.30 -12.64 2.45
CA VAL A 97 19.09 -13.25 3.03
C VAL A 97 18.87 -14.67 2.50
N VAL A 98 19.00 -14.88 1.20
CA VAL A 98 18.84 -16.20 0.57
C VAL A 98 19.89 -17.17 1.08
N THR A 99 21.15 -16.78 1.12
CA THR A 99 22.24 -17.60 1.66
C THR A 99 21.99 -17.94 3.12
N TRP A 100 21.56 -16.98 3.95
CA TRP A 100 21.15 -17.27 5.33
C TRP A 100 20.02 -18.31 5.41
N LEU A 101 18.98 -18.17 4.57
CA LEU A 101 17.86 -19.11 4.54
C LEU A 101 18.31 -20.52 4.15
N MET A 102 19.22 -20.62 3.16
CA MET A 102 19.79 -21.89 2.71
C MET A 102 20.61 -22.57 3.82
N LEU A 103 21.37 -21.80 4.61
CA LEU A 103 22.16 -22.32 5.73
C LEU A 103 21.28 -22.70 6.93
N ASN A 104 20.25 -21.91 7.24
CA ASN A 104 19.34 -22.16 8.35
C ASN A 104 18.46 -23.40 8.13
N ARG A 105 18.08 -23.66 6.88
CA ARG A 105 17.23 -24.79 6.45
C ARG A 105 17.95 -25.63 5.40
N ALA A 106 19.20 -26.01 5.69
CA ALA A 106 20.01 -26.84 4.80
C ALA A 106 19.28 -28.16 4.52
N SER A 107 19.03 -28.45 3.24
CA SER A 107 18.63 -29.80 2.84
C SER A 107 19.86 -30.71 2.92
N GLN A 108 19.68 -31.97 3.31
CA GLN A 108 20.76 -32.93 3.55
C GLN A 108 21.62 -33.28 2.30
N HIS A 109 21.37 -32.67 1.12
CA HIS A 109 21.88 -33.12 -0.18
C HIS A 109 22.37 -31.97 -1.09
N GLN A 110 23.09 -30.96 -0.59
CA GLN A 110 23.64 -29.90 -1.45
C GLN A 110 25.14 -30.04 -1.66
N ASN A 111 25.54 -30.14 -2.93
CA ASN A 111 26.91 -29.91 -3.39
C ASN A 111 27.12 -28.43 -3.72
N GLU A 112 28.36 -27.96 -3.74
CA GLU A 112 28.69 -26.53 -3.93
C GLU A 112 28.11 -25.95 -5.23
N LEU A 113 28.17 -26.70 -6.34
CA LEU A 113 27.56 -26.32 -7.63
C LEU A 113 26.04 -26.15 -7.54
N GLY A 114 25.36 -26.98 -6.75
CA GLY A 114 23.92 -26.88 -6.53
C GLY A 114 23.54 -25.66 -5.69
N VAL A 115 24.42 -25.21 -4.79
CA VAL A 115 24.23 -24.00 -3.98
C VAL A 115 24.28 -22.76 -4.86
N GLU A 116 25.29 -22.63 -5.73
CA GLU A 116 25.45 -21.48 -6.63
C GLU A 116 24.29 -21.36 -7.63
N ALA A 117 23.95 -22.46 -8.31
CA ALA A 117 22.82 -22.48 -9.25
C ALA A 117 21.48 -22.15 -8.56
N THR A 118 21.31 -22.59 -7.31
CA THR A 118 20.12 -22.25 -6.52
C THR A 118 20.09 -20.77 -6.17
N GLY A 119 21.23 -20.17 -5.78
CA GLY A 119 21.33 -18.75 -5.46
C GLY A 119 20.92 -17.86 -6.64
N GLU A 120 21.41 -18.16 -7.84
CA GLU A 120 21.02 -17.42 -9.06
C GLU A 120 19.53 -17.60 -9.39
N ALA A 121 18.97 -18.81 -9.20
CA ALA A 121 17.54 -19.03 -9.40
C ALA A 121 16.67 -18.17 -8.46
N TYR A 122 17.10 -17.96 -7.21
CA TYR A 122 16.43 -17.01 -6.31
C TYR A 122 16.58 -15.57 -6.77
N LEU A 123 17.77 -15.14 -7.18
CA LEU A 123 17.99 -13.76 -7.62
C LEU A 123 17.17 -13.41 -8.86
N VAL A 124 17.03 -14.35 -9.80
CA VAL A 124 16.12 -14.19 -10.94
C VAL A 124 14.66 -14.10 -10.48
N ALA A 125 14.23 -15.00 -9.59
CA ALA A 125 12.86 -15.02 -9.08
C ALA A 125 12.51 -13.81 -8.19
N LEU A 126 13.49 -13.14 -7.60
CA LEU A 126 13.29 -12.03 -6.65
C LEU A 126 13.75 -10.68 -7.21
N ALA A 127 14.04 -10.62 -8.51
CA ALA A 127 14.73 -9.50 -9.14
C ALA A 127 13.99 -8.14 -8.98
N ASP A 128 12.67 -8.16 -8.96
CA ASP A 128 11.76 -7.03 -8.79
C ASP A 128 11.12 -6.95 -7.38
N VAL A 129 11.52 -7.83 -6.46
CA VAL A 129 10.98 -7.86 -5.09
C VAL A 129 11.88 -7.02 -4.17
N PRO A 130 11.34 -6.17 -3.29
CA PRO A 130 12.16 -5.43 -2.35
C PRO A 130 12.91 -6.36 -1.38
N TRP A 131 14.20 -6.13 -1.16
CA TRP A 131 15.03 -7.02 -0.33
C TRP A 131 14.49 -7.16 1.10
N TRP A 132 13.90 -6.09 1.66
CA TRP A 132 13.30 -6.12 3.00
C TRP A 132 12.09 -7.06 3.06
N ALA A 133 11.35 -7.19 1.96
CA ALA A 133 10.19 -8.08 1.88
C ALA A 133 10.64 -9.54 1.77
N VAL A 134 11.75 -9.79 1.05
CA VAL A 134 12.42 -11.09 1.03
C VAL A 134 12.90 -11.46 2.43
N LYS A 135 13.52 -10.53 3.16
CA LYS A 135 13.94 -10.73 4.54
C LYS A 135 12.76 -11.06 5.46
N ALA A 136 11.68 -10.27 5.42
CA ALA A 136 10.48 -10.52 6.21
C ALA A 136 9.88 -11.91 5.91
N ALA A 137 9.82 -12.30 4.63
CA ALA A 137 9.34 -13.61 4.20
C ALA A 137 10.21 -14.75 4.72
N ALA A 138 11.54 -14.63 4.60
CA ALA A 138 12.47 -15.65 5.07
C ALA A 138 12.35 -15.86 6.60
N PHE A 139 12.22 -14.78 7.37
CA PHE A 139 12.03 -14.85 8.82
C PHE A 139 10.68 -15.46 9.20
N ARG A 140 9.59 -15.08 8.52
CA ARG A 140 8.27 -15.70 8.71
C ARG A 140 8.27 -17.19 8.35
N TRP A 141 8.99 -17.57 7.29
CA TRP A 141 9.13 -18.96 6.87
C TRP A 141 9.81 -19.78 7.96
N CYS A 142 10.97 -19.33 8.43
CA CYS A 142 11.70 -20.02 9.49
C CYS A 142 10.90 -20.11 10.80
N GLY A 143 10.02 -19.14 11.07
CA GLY A 143 9.09 -19.14 12.19
C GLY A 143 7.78 -19.92 11.98
N GLY A 144 7.53 -20.50 10.80
CA GLY A 144 6.30 -21.22 10.49
C GLY A 144 5.04 -20.35 10.37
N ARG A 145 5.19 -19.06 10.05
CA ARG A 145 4.11 -18.04 10.07
C ARG A 145 3.65 -17.57 8.69
N CYS A 146 3.87 -18.35 7.63
CA CYS A 146 3.47 -17.98 6.25
C CYS A 146 2.05 -18.43 5.88
N GLY A 147 1.33 -19.12 6.77
CA GLY A 147 -0.04 -19.56 6.51
C GLY A 147 -0.13 -20.76 5.56
N THR A 148 -0.96 -20.62 4.52
CA THR A 148 -1.33 -21.68 3.57
C THR A 148 -0.76 -21.41 2.19
N SER A 149 -0.41 -22.49 1.48
CA SER A 149 0.05 -22.44 0.10
C SER A 149 -1.11 -22.27 -0.89
N SER A 150 -0.78 -22.12 -2.17
CA SER A 150 -1.75 -21.95 -3.27
C SER A 150 -2.74 -23.11 -3.41
N ASN A 151 -2.42 -24.30 -2.89
CA ASN A 151 -3.32 -25.46 -2.90
C ASN A 151 -4.26 -25.51 -1.66
N GLY A 152 -4.24 -24.50 -0.80
CA GLY A 152 -5.04 -24.44 0.44
C GLY A 152 -4.46 -25.24 1.61
N GLY A 153 -3.42 -26.06 1.40
CA GLY A 153 -2.69 -26.76 2.46
C GLY A 153 -1.70 -25.85 3.20
N ARG A 154 -1.27 -26.26 4.39
CA ARG A 154 -0.19 -25.55 5.12
C ARG A 154 1.14 -25.76 4.42
N TYR A 155 2.01 -24.75 4.46
CA TYR A 155 3.38 -24.89 3.97
C TYR A 155 4.17 -25.92 4.78
N GLU A 156 5.03 -26.65 4.10
CA GLU A 156 6.01 -27.55 4.70
C GLU A 156 7.25 -26.77 5.12
N TYR A 157 7.25 -26.26 6.35
CA TYR A 157 8.36 -25.45 6.90
C TYR A 157 9.61 -26.26 7.28
N GLN A 158 9.60 -27.58 7.10
CA GLN A 158 10.77 -28.43 7.35
C GLN A 158 11.90 -28.08 6.38
N TRP A 159 11.56 -27.72 5.15
CA TRP A 159 12.48 -27.42 4.08
C TRP A 159 12.53 -25.92 3.80
N ARG A 160 13.60 -25.49 3.14
CA ARG A 160 13.62 -24.16 2.53
C ARG A 160 12.51 -24.06 1.46
N PRO A 161 11.88 -22.88 1.29
CA PRO A 161 10.92 -22.69 0.22
C PRO A 161 11.65 -22.72 -1.12
N ASP A 162 11.03 -23.22 -2.18
CA ASP A 162 11.55 -22.95 -3.53
C ASP A 162 11.51 -21.45 -3.85
N SER A 163 12.16 -21.04 -4.95
CA SER A 163 12.27 -19.62 -5.31
C SER A 163 10.93 -18.97 -5.66
N ALA A 164 9.98 -19.72 -6.22
CA ALA A 164 8.65 -19.22 -6.55
C ALA A 164 7.79 -19.04 -5.29
N VAL A 165 7.87 -19.96 -4.33
CA VAL A 165 7.20 -19.88 -3.03
C VAL A 165 7.78 -18.72 -2.22
N LEU A 166 9.10 -18.56 -2.17
CA LEU A 166 9.71 -17.43 -1.46
C LEU A 166 9.27 -16.09 -2.08
N ARG A 167 9.22 -16.01 -3.42
CA ARG A 167 8.67 -14.85 -4.13
C ARG A 167 7.24 -14.56 -3.69
N ALA A 168 6.35 -15.57 -3.70
CA ALA A 168 4.94 -15.39 -3.34
C ALA A 168 4.79 -14.83 -1.91
N VAL A 169 5.51 -15.40 -0.93
CA VAL A 169 5.47 -14.95 0.47
C VAL A 169 6.09 -13.56 0.63
N ALA A 170 7.16 -13.24 -0.10
CA ALA A 170 7.77 -11.90 -0.08
C ALA A 170 6.86 -10.83 -0.71
N MET A 171 6.11 -11.19 -1.75
CA MET A 171 5.10 -10.30 -2.29
C MET A 171 3.94 -10.12 -1.30
N GLU A 172 3.52 -11.15 -0.55
CA GLU A 172 2.58 -11.01 0.58
C GLU A 172 3.06 -9.99 1.62
N ALA A 173 4.32 -10.05 2.01
CA ALA A 173 4.92 -9.06 2.90
C ALA A 173 4.83 -7.64 2.30
N SER A 174 5.04 -7.52 0.98
CA SER A 174 4.90 -6.25 0.25
C SER A 174 3.46 -5.73 0.26
N TRP A 175 2.46 -6.59 0.06
CA TRP A 175 1.04 -6.21 0.09
C TRP A 175 0.57 -5.80 1.48
N ARG A 176 1.06 -6.47 2.53
CA ARG A 176 0.81 -6.09 3.93
C ARG A 176 1.27 -4.68 4.29
N LEU A 177 2.26 -4.17 3.57
CA LEU A 177 2.62 -2.76 3.66
C LEU A 177 1.77 -1.89 2.73
N ARG A 178 1.63 -2.28 1.47
CA ARG A 178 1.00 -1.44 0.45
C ARG A 178 -0.46 -1.11 0.74
N GLU A 179 -1.28 -2.13 1.00
CA GLU A 179 -2.74 -1.97 1.07
C GLU A 179 -3.21 -1.24 2.33
N PRO A 180 -2.79 -1.63 3.56
CA PRO A 180 -3.27 -0.94 4.75
C PRO A 180 -2.50 0.34 5.07
N TRP A 181 -1.32 0.58 4.47
CA TRP A 181 -0.48 1.74 4.83
C TRP A 181 -0.27 2.76 3.70
N LEU A 182 0.12 2.32 2.51
CA LEU A 182 0.42 3.26 1.43
C LEU A 182 -0.85 3.78 0.75
N GLN A 183 -1.72 2.86 0.31
CA GLN A 183 -2.94 3.21 -0.42
C GLN A 183 -3.85 4.18 0.34
N PRO A 184 -4.08 4.08 1.67
CA PRO A 184 -4.93 5.03 2.38
C PRO A 184 -4.38 6.45 2.36
N ILE A 185 -3.05 6.62 2.46
CA ILE A 185 -2.40 7.92 2.38
C ILE A 185 -2.47 8.48 0.95
N GLU A 186 -2.24 7.65 -0.07
CA GLU A 186 -2.42 8.05 -1.47
C GLU A 186 -3.87 8.51 -1.72
N ARG A 187 -4.85 7.83 -1.11
CA ARG A 187 -6.26 8.21 -1.19
C ARG A 187 -6.54 9.56 -0.53
N LEU A 188 -5.96 9.82 0.64
CA LEU A 188 -6.08 11.13 1.30
C LEU A 188 -5.47 12.25 0.46
N LEU A 189 -4.32 12.01 -0.17
CA LEU A 189 -3.66 12.98 -1.04
C LEU A 189 -4.45 13.26 -2.32
N ALA A 190 -5.11 12.23 -2.86
CA ALA A 190 -5.94 12.33 -4.05
C ALA A 190 -7.33 12.94 -3.78
N ALA A 191 -7.79 12.93 -2.52
CA ALA A 191 -9.12 13.38 -2.15
C ALA A 191 -9.41 14.84 -2.55
N GLU A 192 -10.57 15.06 -3.16
CA GLU A 192 -11.09 16.36 -3.54
C GLU A 192 -12.19 16.81 -2.56
N PRO A 193 -12.50 18.12 -2.46
CA PRO A 193 -13.67 18.57 -1.72
C PRO A 193 -14.94 17.88 -2.24
N LEU A 194 -15.74 17.35 -1.31
CA LEU A 194 -17.10 16.92 -1.61
C LEU A 194 -17.91 18.14 -2.05
N ILE A 195 -18.57 18.03 -3.20
CA ILE A 195 -19.54 19.04 -3.63
C ILE A 195 -20.80 18.85 -2.78
N GLU A 196 -20.98 19.72 -1.79
CA GLU A 196 -22.17 19.72 -0.94
C GLU A 196 -23.29 20.52 -1.62
N PHE A 197 -24.44 19.88 -1.81
CA PHE A 197 -25.64 20.54 -2.32
C PHE A 197 -26.51 21.00 -1.15
N ASP A 198 -26.55 22.31 -0.94
CA ASP A 198 -27.47 22.90 0.03
C ASP A 198 -28.94 22.64 -0.37
N GLU A 199 -29.85 22.89 0.58
CA GLU A 199 -31.27 22.61 0.40
C GLU A 199 -31.91 23.49 -0.69
N ALA A 200 -31.42 24.73 -0.83
CA ALA A 200 -31.85 25.65 -1.88
C ALA A 200 -31.46 25.16 -3.29
N HIS A 201 -30.25 24.62 -3.44
CA HIS A 201 -29.75 24.03 -4.67
C HIS A 201 -30.53 22.76 -5.03
N ARG A 202 -30.79 21.91 -4.03
CA ARG A 202 -31.62 20.70 -4.21
C ARG A 202 -33.04 21.04 -4.66
N ALA A 203 -33.68 22.03 -4.04
CA ALA A 203 -35.00 22.52 -4.45
C ALA A 203 -35.00 23.08 -5.87
N THR A 204 -33.95 23.83 -6.24
CA THR A 204 -33.79 24.37 -7.60
C THR A 204 -33.63 23.26 -8.65
N MET A 205 -32.82 22.25 -8.34
CA MET A 205 -32.61 21.09 -9.22
C MET A 205 -33.88 20.25 -9.36
N GLN A 206 -34.62 20.02 -8.27
CA GLN A 206 -35.92 19.34 -8.32
C GLN A 206 -36.90 20.06 -9.25
N ARG A 207 -37.02 21.39 -9.10
CA ARG A 207 -37.90 22.20 -9.97
C ARG A 207 -37.54 22.02 -11.45
N ARG A 208 -36.27 22.17 -11.80
CA ARG A 208 -35.78 21.99 -13.19
C ARG A 208 -36.08 20.60 -13.73
N PHE A 209 -35.87 19.55 -12.92
CA PHE A 209 -36.19 18.19 -13.33
C PHE A 209 -37.70 17.97 -13.54
N SER A 210 -38.54 18.54 -12.67
CA SER A 210 -40.01 18.48 -12.83
C SER A 210 -40.47 19.19 -14.11
N GLU A 211 -39.90 20.35 -14.42
CA GLU A 211 -40.17 21.11 -15.66
C GLU A 211 -39.79 20.29 -16.90
N LEU A 212 -38.56 19.76 -16.94
CA LEU A 212 -38.08 18.92 -18.05
C LEU A 212 -38.94 17.66 -18.24
N ALA A 213 -39.31 17.00 -17.14
CA ALA A 213 -40.16 15.81 -17.19
C ALA A 213 -41.57 16.14 -17.74
N ALA A 214 -42.10 17.33 -17.42
CA ALA A 214 -43.38 17.78 -17.95
C ALA A 214 -43.30 18.12 -19.45
N GLU A 215 -42.18 18.70 -19.92
CA GLU A 215 -41.93 18.94 -21.35
C GLU A 215 -41.83 17.64 -22.14
N LEU A 216 -41.07 16.66 -21.64
CA LEU A 216 -40.92 15.36 -22.29
C LEU A 216 -42.26 14.62 -22.43
N ARG A 217 -43.15 14.72 -21.44
CA ARG A 217 -44.51 14.14 -21.52
C ARG A 217 -45.43 14.82 -22.54
N LYS A 218 -45.14 16.05 -22.95
CA LYS A 218 -45.90 16.75 -24.00
C LYS A 218 -45.42 16.38 -25.41
N LEU A 219 -44.21 15.83 -25.52
CA LEU A 219 -43.57 15.46 -26.78
C LEU A 219 -43.77 13.99 -27.17
N GLY A 220 -44.23 13.15 -26.24
CA GLY A 220 -44.62 11.76 -26.49
C GLY A 220 -46.14 11.59 -26.42
#